data_AF-A0A453NFD3-F1
#
_entry.id   AF-A0A453NFD3-F1
#
_cell.length_a   1.000
_cell.length_b   1.000
_cell.length_c   1.000
_cell.angle_alpha   90.00
_cell.angle_beta   90.00
_cell.angle_gamma   90.00
#
_symmetry.space_group_name_H-M   'P 1'
#
loop_
_entity.id
_entity.type
_entity.pdbx_description
1 polymer ?
#
loop_
_entity_poly.entity_id
_entity_poly.type
_entity_poly.pdbx_seq_one_letter_code
_entity_poly.pdbx_strand_id
1 'polypeptide(L)'
;LTQLEEVSSVVANVHINLLSIIENGKDNPFDKYPRHGDEWIRKVGEYISLTFHAEDFTLQCLNQGVSGYRSLNPSCKLEVLNCLCDEALSCEKLRTCIDNKDRKCVATQEIKAATRKQKELKRRYDDMTKTIEGGDTANNEEANDILSQIKEAEEVKQAAQNELEMLKRVHRTTPVMEDKGVKYWKLGSYCNCNISIMRQEFDEENRTKNKDMWFMFTEDEHKVVEDHVTTRSRRLRRNHNWV
;
A
#
# COMPACT_ATOMS: atom_id res chain seq x y z
N LEU A 1 9.16 -44.46 5.85
CA LEU A 1 8.22 -43.33 6.05
C LEU A 1 9.03 -42.05 5.92
N THR A 2 9.26 -41.62 4.68
CA THR A 2 9.98 -40.40 4.34
C THR A 2 9.10 -39.22 4.70
N GLN A 3 9.50 -38.42 5.70
CA GLN A 3 8.91 -37.11 5.92
C GLN A 3 9.08 -36.32 4.62
N LEU A 4 7.97 -35.98 3.96
CA LEU A 4 7.99 -35.05 2.82
C LEU A 4 8.50 -33.72 3.38
N GLU A 5 9.75 -33.45 3.11
CA GLU A 5 10.54 -32.46 3.82
C GLU A 5 10.24 -31.07 3.24
N GLU A 6 9.38 -30.33 3.95
CA GLU A 6 8.78 -29.06 3.52
C GLU A 6 9.79 -27.89 3.59
N VAL A 7 9.89 -27.05 2.54
CA VAL A 7 10.51 -25.72 2.68
C VAL A 7 9.64 -24.90 3.65
N SER A 8 10.23 -24.04 4.48
CA SER A 8 9.45 -23.11 5.31
C SER A 8 8.35 -22.46 4.48
N SER A 9 7.10 -22.70 4.87
CA SER A 9 5.92 -22.35 4.09
C SER A 9 5.90 -20.86 3.72
N VAL A 10 6.46 -20.00 4.59
CA VAL A 10 6.59 -18.56 4.37
C VAL A 10 7.50 -18.24 3.18
N VAL A 11 8.67 -18.87 3.09
CA VAL A 11 9.64 -18.60 2.01
C VAL A 11 9.07 -19.07 0.67
N ALA A 12 8.49 -20.28 0.64
CA ALA A 12 7.83 -20.81 -0.56
C ALA A 12 6.67 -19.89 -1.00
N ASN A 13 5.84 -19.42 -0.06
CA ASN A 13 4.74 -18.51 -0.37
C ASN A 13 5.22 -17.19 -1.00
N VAL A 14 6.32 -16.61 -0.52
CA VAL A 14 6.87 -15.37 -1.10
C VAL A 14 7.29 -15.59 -2.56
N HIS A 15 8.01 -16.67 -2.85
CA HIS A 15 8.48 -16.96 -4.20
C HIS A 15 7.31 -17.27 -5.16
N ILE A 16 6.33 -18.06 -4.71
CA ILE A 16 5.12 -18.39 -5.48
C ILE A 16 4.31 -17.12 -5.78
N ASN A 17 4.18 -16.22 -4.82
CA ASN A 17 3.46 -14.95 -5.00
C ASN A 17 4.16 -14.05 -6.02
N LEU A 18 5.48 -13.91 -5.92
CA LEU A 18 6.27 -13.14 -6.90
C LEU A 18 6.14 -13.72 -8.30
N LEU A 19 6.29 -15.04 -8.45
CA LEU A 19 6.06 -15.74 -9.72
C LEU A 19 4.67 -15.50 -10.28
N SER A 20 3.63 -15.53 -9.44
CA SER A 20 2.27 -15.28 -9.91
C SER A 20 2.05 -13.84 -10.39
N ILE A 21 2.75 -12.87 -9.79
CA ILE A 21 2.72 -11.47 -10.25
C ILE A 21 3.39 -11.38 -11.62
N ILE A 22 4.57 -11.99 -11.78
CA ILE A 22 5.34 -12.04 -13.04
C ILE A 22 4.53 -12.72 -14.15
N GLU A 23 3.92 -13.87 -13.86
CA GLU A 23 3.12 -14.67 -14.80
C GLU A 23 1.71 -14.12 -15.05
N ASN A 24 1.49 -12.84 -14.74
CA ASN A 24 0.32 -12.08 -15.12
C ASN A 24 -0.98 -12.49 -14.38
N GLY A 25 -0.90 -12.72 -13.07
CA GLY A 25 -2.00 -12.58 -12.09
C GLY A 25 -3.35 -13.13 -12.54
N LYS A 26 -3.52 -14.45 -12.48
CA LYS A 26 -4.85 -15.04 -12.34
C LYS A 26 -5.36 -14.76 -10.92
N ASP A 27 -6.68 -14.64 -10.77
CA ASP A 27 -7.35 -14.32 -9.50
C ASP A 27 -7.04 -15.30 -8.36
N ASN A 28 -6.33 -16.40 -8.64
CA ASN A 28 -5.85 -17.33 -7.63
C ASN A 28 -4.45 -17.90 -7.99
N PRO A 29 -3.35 -17.34 -7.46
CA PRO A 29 -1.98 -17.88 -7.59
C PRO A 29 -1.87 -19.36 -7.15
N PHE A 30 -2.67 -19.71 -6.14
CA PHE A 30 -2.55 -20.94 -5.36
C PHE A 30 -3.05 -22.19 -6.10
N ASP A 31 -3.91 -22.02 -7.11
CA ASP A 31 -4.40 -23.16 -7.92
C ASP A 31 -3.38 -23.59 -8.98
N LYS A 32 -2.42 -22.71 -9.30
CA LYS A 32 -1.45 -22.94 -10.37
C LYS A 32 -0.16 -23.57 -9.88
N TYR A 33 0.25 -23.29 -8.64
CA TYR A 33 1.50 -23.79 -8.08
C TYR A 33 1.24 -24.53 -6.77
N PRO A 34 1.36 -25.87 -6.74
CA PRO A 34 1.25 -26.61 -5.50
C PRO A 34 2.39 -26.19 -4.55
N ARG A 35 2.04 -25.98 -3.27
CA ARG A 35 3.02 -25.71 -2.20
C ARG A 35 3.97 -26.88 -1.96
N HIS A 36 3.53 -28.08 -2.33
CA HIS A 36 4.30 -29.30 -2.25
C HIS A 36 4.78 -29.71 -3.64
N GLY A 37 6.06 -30.07 -3.75
CA GLY A 37 6.68 -30.48 -5.00
C GLY A 37 7.57 -29.42 -5.64
N ASP A 38 8.22 -29.82 -6.72
CA ASP A 38 9.34 -29.07 -7.31
C ASP A 38 8.92 -28.09 -8.40
N GLU A 39 7.64 -28.08 -8.80
CA GLU A 39 7.17 -27.35 -9.97
C GLU A 39 7.40 -25.84 -9.86
N TRP A 40 7.09 -25.23 -8.72
CA TRP A 40 7.29 -23.80 -8.51
C TRP A 40 8.78 -23.42 -8.51
N ILE A 41 9.65 -24.25 -7.94
CA ILE A 41 11.11 -23.99 -7.90
C ILE A 41 11.71 -24.14 -9.29
N ARG A 42 11.28 -25.15 -10.03
CA ARG A 42 11.72 -25.35 -11.41
C ARG A 42 11.30 -24.17 -12.28
N LYS A 43 10.11 -23.60 -12.04
CA LYS A 43 9.66 -22.36 -12.69
C LYS A 43 10.50 -21.15 -12.29
N VAL A 44 10.87 -21.00 -11.01
CA VAL A 44 11.87 -20.00 -10.59
C VAL A 44 13.18 -20.17 -11.35
N GLY A 45 13.69 -21.41 -11.45
CA GLY A 45 14.91 -21.73 -12.18
C GLY A 45 14.84 -21.39 -13.68
N GLU A 46 13.74 -21.75 -14.34
CA GLU A 46 13.46 -21.36 -15.73
C GLU A 46 13.50 -19.84 -15.91
N TYR A 47 12.84 -19.09 -15.01
CA TYR A 47 12.81 -17.62 -15.08
C TYR A 47 14.18 -17.00 -14.87
N ILE A 48 14.90 -17.41 -13.82
CA ILE A 48 16.24 -16.88 -13.54
C ILE A 48 17.22 -17.21 -14.68
N SER A 49 17.08 -18.38 -15.32
CA SER A 49 17.88 -18.74 -16.50
C SER A 49 17.63 -17.80 -17.70
N LEU A 50 16.41 -17.26 -17.82
CA LEU A 50 16.02 -16.37 -18.92
C LEU A 50 16.37 -14.91 -18.65
N THR A 51 16.32 -14.47 -17.40
CA THR A 51 16.46 -13.06 -17.01
C THR A 51 17.82 -12.71 -16.43
N PHE A 52 18.62 -13.69 -16.01
CA PHE A 52 19.84 -13.45 -15.24
C PHE A 52 21.01 -14.34 -15.67
N HIS A 53 22.23 -13.80 -15.58
CA HIS A 53 23.46 -14.58 -15.60
C HIS A 53 23.73 -15.12 -14.18
N ALA A 54 22.76 -15.80 -13.58
CA ALA A 54 22.97 -16.44 -12.28
C ALA A 54 24.12 -17.43 -12.40
N GLU A 55 24.88 -17.60 -11.31
CA GLU A 55 25.91 -18.63 -11.28
C GLU A 55 25.29 -19.99 -11.62
N ASP A 56 25.97 -20.77 -12.48
CA ASP A 56 25.51 -22.09 -12.93
C ASP A 56 25.13 -23.00 -11.75
N PHE A 57 25.78 -22.82 -10.60
CA PHE A 57 25.49 -23.52 -9.36
C PHE A 57 24.07 -23.25 -8.83
N THR A 58 23.64 -21.99 -8.79
CA THR A 58 22.30 -21.62 -8.31
C THR A 58 21.22 -22.22 -9.20
N LEU A 59 21.42 -22.15 -10.52
CA LEU A 59 20.50 -22.73 -11.50
C LEU A 59 20.44 -24.27 -11.42
N GLN A 60 21.60 -24.93 -11.27
CA GLN A 60 21.67 -26.38 -11.07
C GLN A 60 20.90 -26.82 -9.82
N CYS A 61 21.04 -26.08 -8.72
CA CYS A 61 20.29 -26.34 -7.49
C CYS A 61 18.79 -26.12 -7.65
N LEU A 62 18.35 -25.07 -8.35
CA LEU A 62 16.92 -24.84 -8.62
C LEU A 62 16.31 -25.94 -9.51
N ASN A 63 17.07 -26.44 -10.49
CA ASN A 63 16.63 -27.54 -11.37
C ASN A 63 16.48 -28.87 -10.63
N GLN A 64 17.11 -29.04 -9.47
CA GLN A 64 16.94 -30.17 -8.55
C GLN A 64 15.74 -30.01 -7.61
N GLY A 65 14.92 -28.97 -7.81
CA GLY A 65 13.69 -28.74 -7.06
C GLY A 65 13.91 -28.33 -5.61
N VAL A 66 13.00 -28.72 -4.73
CA VAL A 66 13.00 -28.39 -3.29
C VAL A 66 14.29 -28.84 -2.62
N SER A 67 14.80 -30.01 -2.99
CA SER A 67 16.01 -30.59 -2.43
C SER A 67 17.24 -29.72 -2.73
N GLY A 68 17.41 -29.28 -3.97
CA GLY A 68 18.51 -28.40 -4.36
C GLY A 68 18.34 -26.96 -3.88
N TYR A 69 17.11 -26.43 -3.81
CA TYR A 69 16.89 -25.12 -3.19
C TYR A 69 17.32 -25.09 -1.72
N ARG A 70 17.14 -26.18 -0.97
CA ARG A 70 17.58 -26.27 0.42
C ARG A 70 19.10 -26.23 0.56
N SER A 71 19.84 -26.84 -0.38
CA SER A 71 21.29 -26.86 -0.38
C SER A 71 21.92 -25.52 -0.76
N LEU A 72 21.15 -24.58 -1.32
CA LEU A 72 21.60 -23.21 -1.52
C LEU A 72 22.00 -22.56 -0.19
N ASN A 73 23.16 -21.92 -0.19
CA ASN A 73 23.56 -21.07 0.93
C ASN A 73 22.63 -19.83 1.03
N PRO A 74 22.61 -19.14 2.18
CA PRO A 74 21.74 -17.97 2.37
C PRO A 74 21.93 -16.85 1.33
N SER A 75 23.16 -16.62 0.85
CA SER A 75 23.45 -15.61 -0.17
C SER A 75 22.78 -15.95 -1.50
N CYS A 76 22.90 -17.20 -1.97
CA CYS A 76 22.24 -17.64 -3.20
C CYS A 76 20.70 -17.61 -3.07
N LYS A 77 20.15 -17.91 -1.89
CA LYS A 77 18.70 -17.78 -1.65
C LYS A 77 18.24 -16.33 -1.72
N LEU A 78 19.05 -15.39 -1.22
CA LEU A 78 18.77 -13.96 -1.29
C LEU A 78 18.88 -13.43 -2.73
N GLU A 79 19.86 -13.93 -3.49
CA GLU A 79 20.01 -13.61 -4.91
C GLU A 79 18.77 -14.02 -5.71
N VAL A 80 18.29 -15.25 -5.53
CA VAL A 80 17.03 -15.75 -6.11
C VAL A 80 15.84 -14.83 -5.77
N LEU A 81 15.73 -14.42 -4.50
CA LEU A 81 14.67 -13.53 -4.05
C LEU A 81 14.78 -12.14 -4.71
N ASN A 82 15.97 -11.56 -4.77
CA ASN A 82 16.20 -10.25 -5.39
C ASN A 82 15.82 -10.28 -6.88
N CYS A 83 16.23 -11.31 -7.61
CA CYS A 83 15.87 -11.47 -9.02
C CYS A 83 14.34 -11.52 -9.21
N LEU A 84 13.63 -12.29 -8.38
CA LEU A 84 12.17 -12.35 -8.44
C LEU A 84 11.50 -11.03 -8.07
N CYS A 85 12.06 -10.28 -7.11
CA CYS A 85 11.58 -8.95 -6.76
C CYS A 85 11.77 -7.96 -7.91
N ASP A 86 12.96 -7.90 -8.49
CA ASP A 86 13.28 -7.01 -9.62
C ASP A 86 12.36 -7.26 -10.80
N GLU A 87 12.11 -8.54 -11.12
CA GLU A 87 11.21 -8.92 -12.21
C GLU A 87 9.74 -8.66 -11.87
N ALA A 88 9.30 -8.93 -10.64
CA ALA A 88 7.95 -8.56 -10.22
C ALA A 88 7.73 -7.04 -10.30
N LEU A 89 8.74 -6.23 -9.95
CA LEU A 89 8.73 -4.77 -10.08
C LEU A 89 8.81 -4.30 -11.54
N SER A 90 9.43 -5.08 -12.43
CA SER A 90 9.49 -4.80 -13.86
C SER A 90 8.14 -5.03 -14.57
N CYS A 91 7.27 -5.87 -13.97
CA CYS A 91 5.95 -6.21 -14.49
C CYS A 91 5.04 -4.98 -14.63
N GLU A 92 4.41 -4.83 -15.80
CA GLU A 92 3.50 -3.74 -16.13
C GLU A 92 2.35 -3.60 -15.12
N LYS A 93 1.79 -4.71 -14.62
CA LYS A 93 0.72 -4.67 -13.61
C LYS A 93 1.17 -4.06 -12.29
N LEU A 94 2.35 -4.43 -11.79
CA LEU A 94 2.86 -3.89 -10.53
C LEU A 94 3.29 -2.43 -10.71
N ARG A 95 3.95 -2.09 -11.82
CA ARG A 95 4.28 -0.71 -12.17
C ARG A 95 3.02 0.17 -12.27
N THR A 96 1.99 -0.29 -12.98
CA THR A 96 0.69 0.41 -13.07
C THR A 96 0.02 0.54 -11.71
N CYS A 97 0.14 -0.46 -10.82
CA CYS A 97 -0.41 -0.39 -9.47
C CYS A 97 0.32 0.65 -8.61
N ILE A 98 1.65 0.72 -8.71
CA ILE A 98 2.50 1.72 -8.04
C ILE A 98 2.15 3.12 -8.57
N ASP A 99 2.14 3.31 -9.88
CA ASP A 99 1.79 4.57 -10.53
C ASP A 99 0.38 5.03 -10.14
N ASN A 100 -0.59 4.12 -10.13
CA ASN A 100 -1.95 4.41 -9.67
C ASN A 100 -1.99 4.81 -8.20
N LYS A 101 -1.13 4.25 -7.34
CA LYS A 101 -1.06 4.61 -5.91
C LYS A 101 -0.51 6.03 -5.75
N ASP A 102 0.51 6.39 -6.51
CA ASP A 102 1.12 7.72 -6.48
C ASP A 102 0.17 8.78 -7.01
N ARG A 103 -0.48 8.52 -8.15
CA ARG A 103 -1.54 9.38 -8.70
C ARG A 103 -2.69 9.60 -7.72
N LYS A 104 -3.13 8.54 -7.02
CA LYS A 104 -4.12 8.69 -5.93
C LYS A 104 -3.62 9.59 -4.80
N CYS A 105 -2.34 9.51 -4.45
CA CYS A 105 -1.75 10.35 -3.40
C CYS A 105 -1.79 11.83 -3.81
N VAL A 106 -1.36 12.13 -5.03
CA VAL A 106 -1.39 13.46 -5.63
C VAL A 106 -2.82 14.01 -5.66
N ALA A 107 -3.76 13.27 -6.26
CA ALA A 107 -5.17 13.68 -6.30
C ALA A 107 -5.75 13.94 -4.90
N THR A 108 -5.40 13.11 -3.90
CA THR A 108 -5.85 13.32 -2.51
C THR A 108 -5.27 14.59 -1.90
N GLN A 109 -4.00 14.92 -2.20
CA GLN A 109 -3.35 16.14 -1.74
C GLN A 109 -3.96 17.37 -2.41
N GLU A 110 -4.23 17.31 -3.71
CA GLU A 110 -4.89 18.40 -4.45
C GLU A 110 -6.30 18.69 -3.93
N ILE A 111 -7.11 17.65 -3.67
CA ILE A 111 -8.43 17.82 -3.05
C ILE A 111 -8.31 18.54 -1.70
N LYS A 112 -7.34 18.16 -0.86
CA LYS A 112 -7.12 18.79 0.44
C LYS A 112 -6.66 20.25 0.29
N ALA A 113 -5.73 20.53 -0.62
CA ALA A 113 -5.22 21.87 -0.87
C ALA A 113 -6.31 22.79 -1.41
N ALA A 114 -7.06 22.35 -2.42
CA ALA A 114 -8.17 23.08 -3.00
C ALA A 114 -9.29 23.33 -1.97
N THR A 115 -9.62 22.35 -1.14
CA THR A 115 -10.60 22.52 -0.05
C THR A 115 -10.14 23.55 0.98
N ARG A 116 -8.83 23.62 1.31
CA ARG A 116 -8.27 24.64 2.21
C ARG A 116 -8.35 26.03 1.57
N LYS A 117 -7.87 26.17 0.32
CA LYS A 117 -7.93 27.43 -0.45
C LYS A 117 -9.37 27.95 -0.52
N GLN A 118 -10.34 27.07 -0.81
CA GLN A 118 -11.76 27.43 -0.88
C GLN A 118 -12.31 27.92 0.47
N LYS A 119 -11.96 27.27 1.58
CA LYS A 119 -12.40 27.69 2.93
C LYS A 119 -11.80 29.03 3.33
N GLU A 120 -10.52 29.26 3.01
CA GLU A 120 -9.83 30.51 3.28
C GLU A 120 -10.43 31.67 2.48
N LEU A 121 -10.62 31.48 1.17
CA LEU A 121 -11.22 32.49 0.29
C LEU A 121 -12.66 32.83 0.67
N LYS A 122 -13.47 31.82 1.05
CA LYS A 122 -14.84 32.06 1.56
C LYS A 122 -14.83 32.92 2.82
N ARG A 123 -13.93 32.65 3.78
CA ARG A 123 -13.79 33.50 4.97
C ARG A 123 -13.39 34.93 4.61
N ARG A 124 -12.42 35.09 3.70
CA ARG A 124 -11.99 36.42 3.23
C ARG A 124 -13.13 37.18 2.55
N TYR A 125 -13.96 36.51 1.76
CA TYR A 125 -15.15 37.07 1.16
C TYR A 125 -16.19 37.49 2.21
N ASP A 126 -16.46 36.64 3.19
CA ASP A 126 -17.42 36.91 4.27
C ASP A 126 -16.96 38.08 5.17
N ASP A 127 -15.65 38.20 5.43
CA ASP A 127 -15.09 39.30 6.23
C ASP A 127 -15.11 40.62 5.45
N MET A 128 -14.85 40.57 4.14
CA MET A 128 -14.98 41.72 3.25
C MET A 128 -16.42 42.24 3.21
N THR A 129 -17.42 41.36 3.04
CA THR A 129 -18.83 41.77 2.98
C THR A 129 -19.32 42.41 4.28
N LYS A 130 -18.91 41.89 5.44
CA LYS A 130 -19.19 42.53 6.75
C LYS A 130 -18.56 43.91 6.91
N THR A 131 -17.38 44.14 6.32
CA THR A 131 -16.68 45.43 6.39
C THR A 131 -17.40 46.49 5.54
N ILE A 132 -17.99 46.08 4.41
CA ILE A 132 -18.81 46.95 3.54
C ILE A 132 -20.10 47.41 4.23
N GLU A 133 -20.78 46.49 4.93
CA GLU A 133 -21.96 46.83 5.73
C GLU A 133 -21.65 47.86 6.84
N GLY A 134 -20.38 47.99 7.24
CA GLY A 134 -19.87 48.97 8.18
C GLY A 134 -19.60 50.37 7.62
N GLY A 135 -19.79 50.60 6.31
CA GLY A 135 -19.75 51.94 5.70
C GLY A 135 -18.62 52.22 4.70
N ASP A 136 -17.77 51.23 4.37
CA ASP A 136 -16.74 51.37 3.33
C ASP A 136 -17.19 50.82 1.97
N THR A 137 -16.91 51.54 0.89
CA THR A 137 -17.09 51.05 -0.48
C THR A 137 -16.02 50.01 -0.81
N ALA A 138 -16.24 48.72 -0.57
CA ALA A 138 -15.31 47.73 -1.11
C ALA A 138 -15.31 47.77 -2.64
N ASN A 139 -14.12 47.60 -3.21
CA ASN A 139 -13.93 47.47 -4.63
C ASN A 139 -14.59 46.17 -5.12
N ASN A 140 -15.67 46.31 -5.89
CA ASN A 140 -16.34 45.24 -6.66
C ASN A 140 -15.35 44.30 -7.36
N GLU A 141 -14.21 44.83 -7.79
CA GLU A 141 -13.12 44.08 -8.44
C GLU A 141 -12.43 43.05 -7.53
N GLU A 142 -12.20 43.36 -6.25
CA GLU A 142 -11.59 42.42 -5.29
C GLU A 142 -12.57 41.30 -4.91
N ALA A 143 -13.86 41.62 -4.79
CA ALA A 143 -14.91 40.63 -4.56
C ALA A 143 -15.05 39.66 -5.74
N ASN A 144 -15.01 40.17 -6.97
CA ASN A 144 -15.04 39.34 -8.18
C ASN A 144 -13.80 38.47 -8.33
N ASP A 145 -12.61 38.98 -7.97
CA ASP A 145 -11.38 38.20 -7.96
C ASP A 145 -11.45 37.01 -6.98
N ILE A 146 -11.92 37.25 -5.74
CA ILE A 146 -12.09 36.18 -4.76
C ILE A 146 -13.08 35.12 -5.25
N LEU A 147 -14.21 35.53 -5.83
CA LEU A 147 -15.19 34.60 -6.41
C LEU A 147 -14.60 33.79 -7.57
N SER A 148 -13.76 34.42 -8.41
CA SER A 148 -13.02 33.75 -9.48
C SER A 148 -12.07 32.68 -8.94
N GLN A 149 -11.28 33.01 -7.91
CA GLN A 149 -10.36 32.07 -7.28
C GLN A 149 -11.07 30.91 -6.55
N ILE A 150 -12.27 31.16 -5.99
CA ILE A 150 -13.11 30.10 -5.41
C ILE A 150 -13.56 29.12 -6.49
N LYS A 151 -13.95 29.63 -7.66
CA LYS A 151 -14.37 28.80 -8.80
C LYS A 151 -13.20 27.96 -9.32
N GLU A 152 -12.03 28.56 -9.51
CA GLU A 152 -10.80 27.85 -9.91
C GLU A 152 -10.46 26.72 -8.92
N ALA A 153 -10.53 26.99 -7.62
CA ALA A 153 -10.28 25.96 -6.60
C ALA A 153 -11.31 24.82 -6.65
N GLU A 154 -12.58 25.10 -6.99
CA GLU A 154 -13.59 24.05 -7.17
C GLU A 154 -13.33 23.20 -8.41
N GLU A 155 -12.91 23.80 -9.53
CA GLU A 155 -12.54 23.07 -10.75
C GLU A 155 -11.35 22.12 -10.51
N VAL A 156 -10.30 22.59 -9.83
CA VAL A 156 -9.15 21.75 -9.44
C VAL A 156 -9.60 20.60 -8.54
N LYS A 157 -10.45 20.88 -7.54
CA LYS A 157 -10.99 19.86 -6.64
C LYS A 157 -11.80 18.81 -7.41
N GLN A 158 -12.66 19.23 -8.34
CA GLN A 158 -13.50 18.34 -9.14
C GLN A 158 -12.66 17.47 -10.08
N ALA A 159 -11.64 18.03 -10.73
CA ALA A 159 -10.72 17.28 -11.58
C ALA A 159 -9.99 16.18 -10.80
N ALA A 160 -9.44 16.51 -9.64
CA ALA A 160 -8.77 15.54 -8.76
C ALA A 160 -9.73 14.47 -8.21
N GLN A 161 -10.99 14.83 -7.94
CA GLN A 161 -12.03 13.85 -7.56
C GLN A 161 -12.33 12.87 -8.69
N ASN A 162 -12.47 13.36 -9.93
CA ASN A 162 -12.72 12.52 -11.10
C ASN A 162 -11.55 11.55 -11.33
N GLU A 163 -10.30 12.02 -11.19
CA GLU A 163 -9.12 11.14 -11.26
C GLU A 163 -9.15 10.07 -10.17
N LEU A 164 -9.49 10.44 -8.93
CA LEU A 164 -9.61 9.48 -7.82
C LEU A 164 -10.68 8.42 -8.08
N GLU A 165 -11.81 8.79 -8.70
CA GLU A 165 -12.88 7.87 -9.09
C GLU A 165 -12.40 6.85 -10.13
N MET A 166 -11.70 7.32 -11.17
CA MET A 166 -11.13 6.46 -12.21
C MET A 166 -10.12 5.45 -11.64
N LEU A 167 -9.41 5.84 -10.58
CA LEU A 167 -8.40 5.00 -9.94
C LEU A 167 -8.99 4.02 -8.90
N LYS A 168 -10.31 4.02 -8.60
CA LYS A 168 -10.91 3.25 -7.48
C LYS A 168 -10.68 1.72 -7.48
N ARG A 169 -10.14 1.11 -8.55
CA ARG A 169 -9.85 -0.34 -8.64
C ARG A 169 -8.53 -0.81 -8.01
N VAL A 170 -8.18 -0.32 -6.82
CA VAL A 170 -7.16 -0.99 -6.01
C VAL A 170 -7.76 -1.20 -4.64
N HIS A 171 -8.00 -2.47 -4.30
CA HIS A 171 -8.45 -2.92 -2.98
C HIS A 171 -7.44 -2.45 -1.94
N ARG A 172 -7.65 -1.24 -1.41
CA ARG A 172 -6.92 -0.79 -0.23
C ARG A 172 -7.51 -1.53 0.95
N THR A 173 -6.71 -2.35 1.60
CA THR A 173 -6.85 -2.53 3.04
C THR A 173 -6.72 -1.15 3.67
N THR A 174 -7.79 -0.63 4.25
CA THR A 174 -7.72 0.56 5.09
C THR A 174 -7.15 0.16 6.44
N PRO A 175 -6.32 1.02 7.08
CA PRO A 175 -5.87 0.75 8.44
C PRO A 175 -7.10 0.67 9.36
N VAL A 176 -7.07 -0.25 10.32
CA VAL A 176 -8.16 -0.40 11.31
C VAL A 176 -8.14 0.73 12.35
N MET A 177 -7.00 1.41 12.49
CA MET A 177 -6.84 2.64 13.25
C MET A 177 -5.67 3.44 12.68
N GLU A 178 -5.81 4.76 12.69
CA GLU A 178 -4.74 5.71 12.40
C GLU A 178 -4.63 6.69 13.58
N ASP A 179 -3.40 6.93 14.01
CA ASP A 179 -3.02 7.95 14.99
C ASP A 179 -1.84 8.75 14.41
N LYS A 180 -1.47 9.87 15.04
CA LYS A 180 -0.36 10.71 14.56
C LYS A 180 0.92 9.90 14.42
N GLY A 181 1.44 9.81 13.20
CA GLY A 181 2.64 9.02 12.86
C GLY A 181 2.51 7.50 13.03
N VAL A 182 1.31 6.95 13.25
CA VAL A 182 1.12 5.51 13.50
C VAL A 182 -0.13 4.96 12.81
N LYS A 183 0.00 3.82 12.13
CA LYS A 183 -1.13 3.06 11.56
C LYS A 183 -1.16 1.64 12.10
N TYR A 184 -2.37 1.17 12.37
CA TYR A 184 -2.64 -0.21 12.72
C TYR A 184 -3.33 -0.91 11.55
N TRP A 185 -2.76 -2.03 11.12
CA TRP A 185 -3.19 -2.79 9.97
C TRP A 185 -3.71 -4.14 10.43
N LYS A 186 -4.95 -4.48 10.07
CA LYS A 186 -5.49 -5.82 10.32
C LYS A 186 -5.18 -6.66 9.09
N LEU A 187 -4.17 -7.52 9.19
CA LEU A 187 -3.78 -8.41 8.11
C LEU A 187 -4.40 -9.77 8.37
N GLY A 188 -5.23 -10.24 7.44
CA GLY A 188 -5.72 -11.62 7.48
C GLY A 188 -4.55 -12.57 7.31
N SER A 189 -4.21 -13.31 8.37
CA SER A 189 -3.35 -14.48 8.26
C SER A 189 -4.13 -15.56 7.49
N TYR A 190 -3.52 -16.13 6.46
CA TYR A 190 -4.10 -17.26 5.70
C TYR A 190 -3.96 -18.58 6.46
N CYS A 191 -3.05 -18.65 7.44
CA CYS A 191 -3.01 -19.78 8.37
C CYS A 191 -4.10 -19.55 9.42
N ASN A 192 -4.85 -20.59 9.78
CA ASN A 192 -6.00 -20.58 10.70
C ASN A 192 -5.67 -20.15 12.16
N CYS A 193 -4.60 -19.40 12.35
CA CYS A 193 -4.06 -18.94 13.62
C CYS A 193 -3.97 -17.41 13.51
N ASN A 194 -4.88 -16.73 14.20
CA ASN A 194 -4.84 -15.33 14.61
C ASN A 194 -4.69 -14.27 13.50
N ILE A 195 -5.72 -13.43 13.37
CA ILE A 195 -5.63 -12.22 12.56
C ILE A 195 -4.60 -11.28 13.21
N SER A 196 -3.45 -11.07 12.57
CA SER A 196 -2.38 -10.25 13.10
C SER A 196 -2.64 -8.76 12.88
N ILE A 197 -2.60 -7.99 13.97
CA ILE A 197 -2.58 -6.53 13.89
C ILE A 197 -1.11 -6.13 13.77
N MET A 198 -0.74 -5.36 12.76
CA MET A 198 0.61 -4.80 12.61
C MET A 198 0.59 -3.31 12.88
N ARG A 199 1.66 -2.80 13.48
CA ARG A 199 1.86 -1.38 13.72
C ARG A 199 2.92 -0.85 12.76
N GLN A 200 2.54 0.17 12.00
CA GLN A 200 3.43 0.93 11.14
C GLN A 200 3.65 2.30 11.77
N GLU A 201 4.89 2.63 12.10
CA GLU A 201 5.31 4.00 12.42
C GLU A 201 5.84 4.66 11.16
N PHE A 202 5.49 5.93 10.94
CA PHE A 202 5.96 6.70 9.78
C PHE A 202 6.19 8.16 10.16
N ASP A 203 7.15 8.79 9.49
CA ASP A 203 7.44 10.21 9.64
C ASP A 203 6.50 11.03 8.74
N GLU A 204 5.59 11.78 9.35
CA GLU A 204 4.62 12.62 8.63
C GLU A 204 5.29 13.72 7.79
N GLU A 205 6.46 14.20 8.22
CA GLU A 205 7.18 15.33 7.61
C GLU A 205 8.16 14.89 6.51
N ASN A 206 8.58 13.62 6.50
CA ASN A 206 9.69 13.14 5.66
C ASN A 206 9.35 11.88 4.84
N ARG A 207 8.20 11.89 4.16
CA ARG A 207 7.70 10.78 3.33
C ARG A 207 8.62 10.34 2.18
N THR A 208 9.63 11.13 1.83
CA THR A 208 10.56 10.87 0.72
C THR A 208 11.72 9.96 1.10
N LYS A 209 12.00 9.79 2.40
CA LYS A 209 12.97 8.81 2.88
C LYS A 209 12.16 7.67 3.49
N ASN A 210 12.05 6.53 2.81
CA ASN A 210 11.41 5.31 3.33
C ASN A 210 11.98 4.94 4.73
N LYS A 211 11.42 5.53 5.79
CA LYS A 211 11.78 5.33 7.20
C LYS A 211 10.65 4.66 7.97
N ASP A 212 9.70 4.06 7.24
CA ASP A 212 8.58 3.37 7.85
C ASP A 212 9.11 2.18 8.65
N MET A 213 8.81 2.15 9.95
CA MET A 213 9.14 1.04 10.83
C MET A 213 7.89 0.18 11.04
N TRP A 214 8.05 -1.14 10.85
CA TRP A 214 6.95 -2.09 10.98
C TRP A 214 7.20 -3.01 12.17
N PHE A 215 6.18 -3.16 13.00
CA PHE A 215 6.22 -3.96 14.22
C PHE A 215 5.10 -5.00 14.20
N MET A 216 5.45 -6.22 14.58
CA MET A 216 4.49 -7.25 14.96
C MET A 216 4.37 -7.28 16.47
N PHE A 217 3.16 -7.52 16.95
CA PHE A 217 2.93 -7.79 18.36
C PHE A 217 3.19 -9.25 18.66
N THR A 218 3.74 -9.51 19.84
CA THR A 218 3.83 -10.85 20.40
C THR A 218 2.43 -11.41 20.67
N GLU A 219 2.35 -12.73 20.89
CA GLU A 219 1.07 -13.40 21.17
C GLU A 219 0.40 -12.85 22.44
N ASP A 220 1.19 -12.47 23.45
CA ASP A 220 0.72 -11.87 24.69
C ASP A 220 0.19 -10.44 24.51
N GLU A 221 0.84 -9.65 23.64
CA GLU A 221 0.44 -8.27 23.33
C GLU A 221 -0.80 -8.23 22.42
N HIS A 222 -1.07 -9.32 21.71
CA HIS A 222 -2.06 -9.38 20.64
C HIS A 222 -3.47 -9.02 21.11
N LYS A 223 -3.88 -9.57 22.26
CA LYS A 223 -5.21 -9.33 22.84
C LYS A 223 -5.36 -7.89 23.34
N VAL A 224 -4.30 -7.35 23.96
CA VAL A 224 -4.28 -5.96 24.46
C VAL A 224 -4.43 -4.98 23.31
N VAL A 225 -3.73 -5.22 22.20
CA VAL A 225 -3.82 -4.38 21.01
C VAL A 225 -5.17 -4.53 20.32
N GLU A 226 -5.73 -5.73 20.23
CA GLU A 226 -7.06 -5.92 19.66
C GLU A 226 -8.15 -5.18 20.45
N ASP A 227 -8.10 -5.24 21.78
CA ASP A 227 -9.01 -4.49 22.67
C ASP A 227 -8.81 -2.98 22.54
N HIS A 228 -7.57 -2.50 22.46
CA HIS A 228 -7.26 -1.09 22.22
C HIS A 228 -7.84 -0.62 20.88
N VAL A 229 -7.60 -1.40 19.82
CA VAL A 229 -8.04 -1.05 18.47
C VAL A 229 -9.56 -1.01 18.38
N THR A 230 -10.24 -2.04 18.88
CA THR A 230 -11.70 -2.12 18.85
C THR A 230 -12.37 -1.03 19.70
N THR A 231 -11.85 -0.74 20.90
CA THR A 231 -12.41 0.27 21.80
C THR A 231 -12.33 1.67 21.20
N ARG A 232 -11.17 2.04 20.64
CA ARG A 232 -10.95 3.39 20.12
C ARG A 232 -11.63 3.59 18.76
N SER A 233 -11.68 2.57 17.91
CA SER A 233 -12.45 2.63 16.65
C SER A 233 -13.96 2.77 16.90
N ARG A 234 -14.51 2.16 17.97
CA ARG A 234 -15.91 2.40 18.40
C ARG A 234 -16.16 3.83 18.89
N ARG A 235 -15.21 4.44 19.62
CA ARG A 235 -15.30 5.84 20.08
C ARG A 235 -15.27 6.82 18.91
N LEU A 236 -14.40 6.59 17.92
CA LEU A 236 -14.33 7.41 16.70
C LEU A 236 -15.63 7.36 15.88
N ARG A 237 -16.22 6.17 15.70
CA ARG A 237 -17.52 6.02 15.00
C ARG A 237 -18.67 6.72 15.73
N ARG A 238 -18.68 6.68 17.07
CA ARG A 238 -19.68 7.41 17.85
C ARG A 238 -19.57 8.92 17.65
N ASN A 239 -18.37 9.48 17.62
CA ASN A 239 -18.17 10.92 17.42
C ASN A 239 -18.51 11.41 16.00
N HIS A 240 -18.47 10.54 14.98
CA HIS A 240 -18.91 10.88 13.61
C HIS A 240 -20.42 10.84 13.41
N ASN A 241 -21.18 10.20 14.30
CA ASN A 241 -22.65 10.16 14.24
C ASN A 241 -23.33 11.33 14.98
N TRP A 242 -22.54 12.29 15.51
CA TRP A 242 -23.02 13.48 16.23
C TRP A 242 -22.65 14.80 15.53
N VAL A 243 -22.31 14.76 14.24
CA VAL A 243 -22.06 15.95 13.40
C VAL A 243 -23.00 15.94 12.20
#